data_AF-A0A954MVR2-F1
#
_entry.id   AF-A0A954MVR2-F1
#
_cell.length_a   1.000
_cell.length_b   1.000
_cell.length_c   1.000
_cell.angle_alpha   90.00
_cell.angle_beta   90.00
_cell.angle_gamma   90.00
#
_symmetry.space_group_name_H-M   'P 1'
#
loop_
_entity.id
_entity.type
_entity.pdbx_description
1 polymer ?
#
loop_
_entity_poly.entity_id
_entity_poly.type
_entity_poly.pdbx_seq_one_letter_code
_entity_poly.pdbx_strand_id
1 'polypeptide(L)'
;MTKLEDNLLTLIETGKNLGYLTFGQINDFIPDDDIDPDKLDRLLMSIEELGLEVISDKQVAARQREEKEKEKVTTVKKKEKALKASKVKKLELGEESSRRIDDPVRMYLTQMGEIPLLSRYEEIALAKKIEVTRKRFRRHLLESDYAMRQAIEVLTRVYTGELPFDRTIKVSVTESLEKNQVLGRMPLNLKTLEHLHTLNTA
;
A
#
# COMPACT_ATOMS: atom_id res chain seq x y z
N MET A 1 -41.63 25.74 -4.58
CA MET A 1 -40.75 26.17 -3.48
C MET A 1 -41.53 26.14 -2.16
N THR A 2 -42.01 24.98 -1.72
CA THR A 2 -42.80 24.87 -0.47
C THR A 2 -42.49 23.58 0.31
N LYS A 3 -42.07 22.50 -0.37
CA LYS A 3 -41.70 21.25 0.31
C LYS A 3 -40.38 21.30 1.10
N LEU A 4 -39.42 22.15 0.69
CA LEU A 4 -38.13 22.28 1.40
C LEU A 4 -38.30 23.01 2.75
N GLU A 5 -39.13 24.05 2.79
CA GLU A 5 -39.34 24.84 4.02
C GLU A 5 -40.15 24.07 5.07
N ASP A 6 -41.16 23.31 4.66
CA ASP A 6 -41.96 22.46 5.56
C ASP A 6 -41.10 21.32 6.17
N ASN A 7 -40.19 20.74 5.40
CA ASN A 7 -39.27 19.70 5.88
C ASN A 7 -38.19 20.27 6.82
N LEU A 8 -37.78 21.53 6.62
CA LEU A 8 -36.82 22.20 7.49
C LEU A 8 -37.45 22.53 8.85
N LEU A 9 -38.71 22.99 8.86
CA LEU A 9 -39.44 23.25 10.10
C LEU A 9 -39.65 21.98 10.92
N THR A 10 -40.05 20.87 10.29
CA THR A 10 -40.17 19.58 10.98
C THR A 10 -38.83 19.06 11.49
N LEU A 11 -37.74 19.25 10.74
CA LEU A 11 -36.40 18.86 11.18
C LEU A 11 -35.93 19.71 12.38
N ILE A 12 -36.17 21.02 12.37
CA ILE A 12 -35.88 21.90 13.51
C ILE A 12 -36.74 21.55 14.73
N GLU A 13 -38.01 21.19 14.55
CA GLU A 13 -38.88 20.74 15.65
C GLU A 13 -38.38 19.43 16.27
N THR A 14 -37.99 18.46 15.44
CA THR A 14 -37.38 17.21 15.94
C THR A 14 -36.04 17.46 16.63
N GLY A 15 -35.22 18.37 16.08
CA GLY A 15 -33.96 18.80 16.69
C GLY A 15 -34.17 19.50 18.04
N LYS A 16 -35.17 20.38 18.16
CA LYS A 16 -35.53 21.05 19.42
C LYS A 16 -36.04 20.08 20.47
N ASN A 17 -36.79 19.05 20.08
CA ASN A 17 -37.27 18.02 21.00
C ASN A 17 -36.14 17.11 21.52
N LEU A 18 -35.17 16.80 20.66
CA LEU A 18 -34.04 15.91 20.99
C LEU A 18 -32.84 16.66 21.61
N GLY A 19 -32.76 17.98 21.42
CA GLY A 19 -31.64 18.84 21.85
C GLY A 19 -30.37 18.66 21.00
N TYR A 20 -30.42 17.87 19.93
CA TYR A 20 -29.30 17.64 19.02
C TYR A 20 -29.78 17.33 17.59
N LEU A 21 -28.92 17.56 16.62
CA LEU A 21 -29.18 17.25 15.20
C LEU A 21 -27.97 16.55 14.58
N THR A 22 -28.19 15.63 13.65
CA THR A 22 -27.08 14.85 13.06
C THR A 22 -26.59 15.37 11.72
N PHE A 23 -25.29 15.21 11.45
CA PHE A 23 -24.72 15.56 10.14
C PHE A 23 -25.38 14.82 8.98
N GLY A 24 -25.77 13.55 9.16
CA GLY A 24 -26.53 12.80 8.15
C GLY A 24 -27.88 13.46 7.85
N GLN A 25 -28.62 13.89 8.87
CA GLN A 25 -29.91 14.58 8.69
C GLN A 25 -29.78 15.96 8.03
N ILE A 26 -28.69 16.69 8.28
CA ILE A 26 -28.41 17.97 7.59
C ILE A 26 -28.07 17.72 6.13
N ASN A 27 -27.25 16.69 5.87
CA ASN A 27 -26.79 16.38 4.52
C ASN A 27 -27.90 15.76 3.65
N ASP A 28 -28.80 14.96 4.24
CA ASP A 28 -29.97 14.40 3.54
C ASP A 28 -31.00 15.50 3.18
N PHE A 29 -30.95 16.64 3.86
CA PHE A 29 -31.82 17.78 3.59
C PHE A 29 -31.29 18.67 2.44
N ILE A 30 -29.98 18.71 2.22
CA ILE A 30 -29.36 19.51 1.17
C ILE A 30 -29.25 18.64 -0.09
N PRO A 31 -29.97 18.94 -1.17
CA PRO A 31 -29.78 18.24 -2.45
C PRO A 31 -28.34 18.41 -2.93
N ASP A 32 -27.73 17.33 -3.44
CA ASP A 32 -26.33 17.30 -3.89
C ASP A 32 -25.95 18.38 -4.93
N ASP A 33 -26.94 19.02 -5.57
CA ASP A 33 -26.78 20.02 -6.64
C ASP A 33 -26.59 21.48 -6.16
N ASP A 34 -26.65 21.78 -4.86
CA ASP A 34 -26.64 23.18 -4.35
C ASP A 34 -25.74 23.40 -3.10
N ILE A 35 -24.58 22.72 -3.06
CA ILE A 35 -23.61 22.83 -1.96
C ILE A 35 -22.69 24.04 -2.18
N ASP A 36 -23.20 25.24 -1.91
CA ASP A 36 -22.35 26.41 -1.70
C ASP A 36 -21.85 26.41 -0.24
N PRO A 37 -20.53 26.41 0.01
CA PRO A 37 -19.97 26.36 1.37
C PRO A 37 -20.43 27.54 2.24
N ASP A 38 -20.61 28.72 1.66
CA ASP A 38 -21.10 29.91 2.37
C ASP A 38 -22.56 29.76 2.86
N LYS A 39 -23.40 29.01 2.14
CA LYS A 39 -24.79 28.73 2.56
C LYS A 39 -24.82 27.73 3.71
N LEU A 40 -23.92 26.74 3.67
CA LEU A 40 -23.79 25.73 4.73
C LEU A 40 -23.33 26.36 6.05
N ASP A 41 -22.35 27.26 6.00
CA ASP A 41 -21.85 27.97 7.19
C ASP A 41 -22.94 28.85 7.83
N ARG A 42 -23.74 29.54 7.01
CA ARG A 42 -24.89 30.33 7.52
C ARG A 42 -25.97 29.44 8.17
N LEU A 43 -26.21 28.26 7.60
CA LEU A 43 -27.15 27.30 8.15
C LEU A 43 -26.66 26.75 9.49
N LEU A 44 -25.38 26.38 9.57
CA LEU A 44 -24.75 25.93 10.82
C LEU A 44 -24.82 27.01 11.90
N MET A 45 -24.50 28.27 11.57
CA MET A 45 -24.63 29.40 12.49
C MET A 45 -26.07 29.58 12.99
N SER A 46 -27.06 29.48 12.10
CA SER A 46 -28.48 29.60 12.50
C SER A 46 -28.96 28.46 13.41
N ILE A 47 -28.41 27.25 13.25
CA ILE A 47 -28.70 26.11 14.11
C ILE A 47 -28.05 26.27 15.49
N GLU A 48 -26.83 26.82 15.54
CA GLU A 48 -26.15 27.14 16.81
C GLU A 48 -26.86 28.27 17.57
N GLU A 49 -27.34 29.31 16.90
CA GLU A 49 -28.16 30.38 17.51
C GLU A 49 -29.47 29.85 18.11
N LEU A 50 -30.02 28.78 17.52
CA LEU A 50 -31.21 28.08 18.03
C LEU A 50 -30.89 27.12 19.21
N GLY A 51 -29.62 27.00 19.61
CA GLY A 51 -29.18 26.22 20.76
C GLY A 51 -29.10 24.70 20.52
N LEU A 52 -28.97 24.27 19.26
CA LEU A 52 -28.94 22.86 18.88
C LEU A 52 -27.49 22.38 18.70
N GLU A 53 -27.10 21.31 19.40
CA GLU A 53 -25.78 20.71 19.26
C GLU A 53 -25.73 19.82 18.00
N VAL A 54 -24.83 20.11 17.06
CA VAL A 54 -24.65 19.28 15.86
C VAL A 54 -23.69 18.13 16.19
N ILE A 55 -24.22 16.92 16.15
CA ILE A 55 -23.53 15.71 16.61
C ILE A 55 -23.33 14.77 15.42
N SER A 56 -22.17 14.12 15.34
CA SER A 56 -21.97 13.08 14.32
C SER A 56 -22.81 11.83 14.61
N ASP A 57 -23.27 11.12 13.57
CA ASP A 57 -24.07 9.88 13.72
C ASP A 57 -23.38 8.84 14.64
N LYS A 58 -22.04 8.85 14.64
CA LYS A 58 -21.20 8.03 15.51
C LYS A 58 -21.33 8.37 16.99
N GLN A 59 -21.55 9.65 17.33
CA GLN A 59 -21.75 10.13 18.70
C GLN A 59 -23.19 9.92 19.18
N VAL A 60 -24.20 9.95 18.31
CA VAL A 60 -25.58 9.55 18.65
C VAL A 60 -25.66 8.05 18.96
N ALA A 61 -24.99 7.22 18.17
CA ALA A 61 -24.88 5.79 18.46
C ALA A 61 -24.17 5.50 19.80
N ALA A 62 -23.26 6.39 20.25
CA ALA A 62 -22.63 6.31 21.56
C ALA A 62 -23.60 6.72 22.69
N ARG A 63 -24.32 7.84 22.55
CA ARG A 63 -25.31 8.32 23.54
C ARG A 63 -26.48 7.35 23.72
N GLN A 64 -26.99 6.75 22.63
CA GLN A 64 -28.04 5.72 22.69
C GLN A 64 -27.55 4.40 23.31
N ARG A 65 -26.26 4.06 23.18
CA ARG A 65 -25.65 2.92 23.88
C ARG A 65 -25.53 3.20 25.38
N GLU A 66 -25.24 4.44 25.79
CA GLU A 66 -25.22 4.84 27.20
C GLU A 66 -26.61 4.87 27.83
N GLU A 67 -27.66 5.31 27.13
CA GLU A 67 -29.04 5.24 27.64
C GLU A 67 -29.56 3.80 27.76
N LYS A 68 -29.26 2.94 26.77
CA LYS A 68 -29.55 1.50 26.85
C LYS A 68 -28.72 0.79 27.92
N GLU A 69 -27.56 1.32 28.29
CA GLU A 69 -26.80 0.86 29.46
C GLU A 69 -27.45 1.34 30.76
N LYS A 70 -27.93 2.59 30.85
CA LYS A 70 -28.60 3.17 32.04
C LYS A 70 -29.89 2.44 32.43
N GLU A 71 -30.69 1.98 31.47
CA GLU A 71 -31.93 1.21 31.74
C GLU A 71 -31.66 -0.23 32.21
N LYS A 72 -30.42 -0.73 32.05
CA LYS A 72 -30.00 -2.08 32.49
C LYS A 72 -29.17 -2.09 33.78
N VAL A 73 -28.97 -0.95 34.45
CA VAL A 73 -28.06 -0.84 35.63
C VAL A 73 -28.68 -1.32 36.95
N THR A 74 -29.96 -1.66 37.04
CA THR A 74 -30.54 -2.08 38.34
C THR A 74 -30.20 -3.49 38.79
N THR A 75 -29.49 -4.31 38.02
CA THR A 75 -29.03 -5.61 38.52
C THR A 75 -27.62 -5.97 38.08
N VAL A 76 -26.75 -5.94 39.09
CA VAL A 76 -25.50 -6.70 39.24
C VAL A 76 -24.26 -6.13 38.55
N LYS A 77 -23.58 -5.25 39.30
CA LYS A 77 -22.13 -5.13 39.27
C LYS A 77 -21.50 -6.44 39.79
N LYS A 78 -20.67 -7.11 38.99
CA LYS A 78 -19.20 -7.26 39.23
C LYS A 78 -18.60 -8.36 38.34
N LYS A 79 -17.45 -7.99 37.76
CA LYS A 79 -16.38 -8.84 37.19
C LYS A 79 -16.70 -9.54 35.85
N GLU A 80 -16.31 -8.88 34.75
CA GLU A 80 -15.69 -9.46 33.53
C GLU A 80 -15.82 -8.47 32.34
N LYS A 81 -15.08 -7.36 32.37
CA LYS A 81 -15.02 -6.41 31.22
C LYS A 81 -13.57 -6.01 30.89
N ALA A 82 -12.69 -6.99 30.71
CA ALA A 82 -11.34 -6.76 30.17
C ALA A 82 -11.00 -7.58 28.91
N LEU A 83 -11.83 -8.57 28.52
CA LEU A 83 -11.53 -9.47 27.39
C LEU A 83 -12.45 -9.34 26.16
N LYS A 84 -13.50 -8.51 26.22
CA LYS A 84 -14.50 -8.41 25.13
C LYS A 84 -14.34 -7.18 24.22
N ALA A 85 -13.53 -6.18 24.61
CA ALA A 85 -13.32 -4.96 23.83
C ALA A 85 -12.42 -5.15 22.59
N SER A 86 -11.58 -6.19 22.59
CA SER A 86 -10.63 -6.48 21.49
C SER A 86 -11.20 -7.37 20.39
N LYS A 87 -12.30 -8.11 20.65
CA LYS A 87 -12.91 -9.02 19.66
C LYS A 87 -13.92 -8.33 18.75
N VAL A 88 -14.66 -7.36 19.27
CA VAL A 88 -15.70 -6.63 18.50
C VAL A 88 -15.08 -5.68 17.47
N LYS A 89 -13.95 -5.03 17.81
CA LYS A 89 -13.26 -4.09 16.91
C LYS A 89 -12.62 -4.76 15.68
N LYS A 90 -12.40 -6.07 15.71
CA LYS A 90 -11.81 -6.84 14.59
C LYS A 90 -12.87 -7.43 13.65
N LEU A 91 -14.11 -7.59 14.12
CA LEU A 91 -15.24 -8.08 13.33
C LEU A 91 -15.89 -6.95 12.53
N GLU A 92 -16.03 -5.75 13.11
CA GLU A 92 -16.63 -4.59 12.41
C GLU A 92 -15.77 -4.05 11.25
N LEU A 93 -14.43 -4.19 11.31
CA LEU A 93 -13.55 -3.85 10.17
C LEU A 93 -13.54 -4.91 9.05
N GLY A 94 -14.02 -6.12 9.32
CA GLY A 94 -14.02 -7.24 8.35
C GLY A 94 -15.26 -7.26 7.45
N GLU A 95 -16.38 -6.69 7.89
CA GLU A 95 -17.63 -6.71 7.13
C GLU A 95 -17.74 -5.53 6.15
N GLU A 96 -17.22 -4.34 6.51
CA GLU A 96 -17.14 -3.17 5.61
C GLU A 96 -16.11 -3.35 4.49
N SER A 97 -15.08 -4.18 4.69
CA SER A 97 -14.08 -4.45 3.66
C SER A 97 -14.63 -5.33 2.54
N SER A 98 -15.57 -6.25 2.82
CA SER A 98 -16.08 -7.20 1.81
C SER A 98 -16.91 -6.55 0.69
N ARG A 99 -17.53 -5.39 0.93
CA ARG A 99 -18.43 -4.70 -0.03
C ARG A 99 -17.77 -3.54 -0.78
N ARG A 100 -16.47 -3.28 -0.57
CA ARG A 100 -15.69 -2.19 -1.19
C ARG A 100 -14.46 -2.68 -1.98
N ILE A 101 -14.45 -3.94 -2.42
CA ILE A 101 -13.35 -4.59 -3.16
C ILE A 101 -13.67 -4.59 -4.66
N ASP A 102 -13.86 -3.43 -5.27
CA ASP A 102 -13.98 -3.31 -6.74
C ASP A 102 -12.98 -2.32 -7.35
N ASP A 103 -12.17 -1.64 -6.53
CA ASP A 103 -11.13 -0.75 -7.04
C ASP A 103 -9.75 -1.46 -7.01
N PRO A 104 -9.18 -1.85 -8.16
CA PRO A 104 -7.87 -2.49 -8.24
C PRO A 104 -6.74 -1.57 -7.75
N VAL A 105 -6.91 -0.25 -7.82
CA VAL A 105 -5.92 0.71 -7.29
C VAL A 105 -5.95 0.69 -5.77
N ARG A 106 -7.14 0.73 -5.16
CA ARG A 106 -7.29 0.60 -3.71
C ARG A 106 -6.76 -0.74 -3.20
N MET A 107 -7.01 -1.82 -3.94
CA MET A 107 -6.46 -3.13 -3.63
C MET A 107 -4.93 -3.10 -3.60
N TYR A 108 -4.29 -2.57 -4.65
CA TYR A 108 -2.84 -2.46 -4.74
C TYR A 108 -2.24 -1.57 -3.64
N LEU A 109 -2.82 -0.39 -3.37
CA LEU A 109 -2.33 0.51 -2.33
C LEU A 109 -2.45 -0.10 -0.92
N THR A 110 -3.53 -0.84 -0.68
CA THR A 110 -3.70 -1.56 0.59
C THR A 110 -2.62 -2.64 0.72
N GLN A 111 -2.38 -3.44 -0.31
CA GLN A 111 -1.32 -4.46 -0.33
C GLN A 111 0.09 -3.87 -0.21
N MET A 112 0.37 -2.75 -0.88
CA MET A 112 1.64 -2.03 -0.72
C MET A 112 1.84 -1.53 0.70
N GLY A 113 0.78 -1.01 1.33
CA GLY A 113 0.80 -0.49 2.70
C GLY A 113 0.98 -1.55 3.78
N GLU A 114 0.72 -2.82 3.47
CA GLU A 114 1.00 -3.95 4.38
C GLU A 114 2.51 -4.22 4.52
N ILE A 115 3.32 -3.84 3.53
CA ILE A 115 4.77 -4.10 3.54
C ILE A 115 5.49 -2.92 4.21
N PRO A 116 6.20 -3.13 5.33
CA PRO A 116 6.91 -2.05 6.01
C PRO A 116 8.10 -1.55 5.18
N LEU A 117 8.42 -0.27 5.34
CA LEU A 117 9.61 0.33 4.73
C LEU A 117 10.89 -0.27 5.34
N LEU A 118 11.92 -0.41 4.50
CA LEU A 118 13.23 -0.90 4.92
C LEU A 118 13.99 0.17 5.70
N SER A 119 14.67 -0.25 6.77
CA SER A 119 15.69 0.56 7.42
C SER A 119 16.98 0.59 6.58
N ARG A 120 17.82 1.61 6.79
CA ARG A 120 19.13 1.73 6.13
C ARG A 120 20.00 0.47 6.30
N TYR A 121 19.95 -0.16 7.48
CA TYR A 121 20.72 -1.39 7.73
C TYR A 121 20.20 -2.57 6.93
N GLU A 122 18.87 -2.72 6.82
CA GLU A 122 18.25 -3.77 6.03
C GLU A 122 18.49 -3.57 4.53
N GLU A 123 18.43 -2.33 4.06
CA GLU A 123 18.76 -1.98 2.68
C GLU A 123 20.19 -2.40 2.32
N ILE A 124 21.16 -2.05 3.17
CA ILE A 124 22.56 -2.45 2.98
C ILE A 124 22.72 -3.98 3.04
N ALA A 125 22.04 -4.65 3.97
CA ALA A 125 22.09 -6.09 4.11
C ALA A 125 21.52 -6.81 2.88
N LEU A 126 20.38 -6.34 2.37
CA LEU A 126 19.75 -6.84 1.14
C LEU A 126 20.63 -6.59 -0.08
N ALA A 127 21.21 -5.40 -0.21
CA ALA A 127 22.15 -5.09 -1.29
C ALA A 127 23.35 -6.06 -1.29
N LYS A 128 23.97 -6.29 -0.12
CA LYS A 128 25.05 -7.27 0.02
C LYS A 128 24.59 -8.69 -0.31
N LYS A 129 23.39 -9.08 0.13
CA LYS A 129 22.82 -10.40 -0.15
C LYS A 129 22.61 -10.60 -1.66
N ILE A 130 22.11 -9.58 -2.37
CA ILE A 130 21.93 -9.61 -3.83
C ILE A 130 23.29 -9.79 -4.51
N GLU A 131 24.32 -9.02 -4.13
CA GLU A 131 25.65 -9.13 -4.73
C GLU A 131 26.31 -10.50 -4.50
N VAL A 132 26.26 -11.03 -3.27
CA VAL A 132 26.78 -12.36 -2.95
C VAL A 132 26.03 -13.44 -3.72
N THR A 133 24.70 -13.35 -3.79
CA THR A 133 23.85 -14.31 -4.51
C THR A 133 24.14 -14.26 -6.00
N ARG A 134 24.30 -13.07 -6.59
CA ARG A 134 24.68 -12.89 -8.00
C ARG A 134 26.04 -13.50 -8.30
N LYS A 135 27.03 -13.32 -7.43
CA LYS A 135 28.35 -13.95 -7.57
C LYS A 135 28.27 -15.47 -7.51
N ARG A 136 27.51 -16.02 -6.56
CA ARG A 136 27.27 -17.46 -6.44
C ARG A 136 26.54 -18.01 -7.66
N PHE A 137 25.47 -17.36 -8.10
CA PHE A 137 24.71 -17.75 -9.28
C PHE A 137 25.59 -17.81 -10.53
N ARG A 138 26.40 -16.77 -10.78
CA ARG A 138 27.35 -16.77 -11.91
C ARG A 138 28.31 -17.96 -11.87
N ARG A 139 28.83 -18.30 -10.68
CA ARG A 139 29.74 -19.45 -10.53
C ARG A 139 29.04 -20.76 -10.87
N HIS A 140 27.88 -21.04 -10.27
CA HIS A 140 27.14 -22.27 -10.52
C HIS A 140 26.62 -22.37 -11.97
N LEU A 141 26.26 -21.24 -12.58
CA LEU A 141 25.86 -21.21 -13.98
C LEU A 141 27.01 -21.66 -14.89
N LEU A 142 28.24 -21.21 -14.59
CA LEU A 142 29.44 -21.62 -15.33
C LEU A 142 29.94 -23.02 -14.99
N GLU A 143 29.42 -23.68 -13.94
CA GLU A 143 29.67 -25.10 -13.68
C GLU A 143 28.90 -26.01 -14.67
N SER A 144 27.86 -25.49 -15.34
CA SER A 144 27.15 -26.20 -16.40
C SER A 144 27.91 -26.16 -17.72
N ASP A 145 28.20 -27.33 -18.29
CA ASP A 145 28.90 -27.47 -19.56
C ASP A 145 28.22 -26.69 -20.70
N TYR A 146 26.89 -26.84 -20.82
CA TYR A 146 26.11 -26.15 -21.84
C TYR A 146 26.25 -24.62 -21.73
N ALA A 147 26.17 -24.09 -20.51
CA ALA A 147 26.27 -22.66 -20.28
C ALA A 147 27.69 -22.13 -20.52
N MET A 148 28.72 -22.90 -20.14
CA MET A 148 30.12 -22.55 -20.42
C MET A 148 30.38 -22.49 -21.93
N ARG A 149 29.93 -23.49 -22.69
CA ARG A 149 30.08 -23.51 -24.15
C ARG A 149 29.41 -22.31 -24.82
N GLN A 150 28.19 -21.99 -24.41
CA GLN A 150 27.48 -20.81 -24.89
C GLN A 150 28.19 -19.50 -24.51
N ALA A 151 28.75 -19.42 -23.31
CA ALA A 151 29.52 -18.24 -22.89
C ALA A 151 30.78 -18.05 -23.76
N ILE A 152 31.54 -19.12 -24.03
CA ILE A 152 32.71 -19.08 -24.91
C ILE A 152 32.29 -18.62 -26.31
N GLU A 153 31.24 -19.21 -26.88
CA GLU A 153 30.73 -18.85 -28.21
C GLU A 153 30.35 -17.37 -28.30
N VAL A 154 29.59 -16.85 -27.33
CA VAL A 154 29.19 -15.44 -27.30
C VAL A 154 30.41 -14.52 -27.16
N LEU A 155 31.39 -14.87 -26.32
CA LEU A 155 32.61 -14.09 -26.14
C LEU A 155 33.47 -14.08 -27.41
N THR A 156 33.57 -15.21 -28.10
CA THR A 156 34.27 -15.31 -29.40
C THR A 156 33.59 -14.45 -30.45
N ARG A 157 32.25 -14.48 -30.56
CA ARG A 157 31.51 -13.62 -31.50
C ARG A 157 31.67 -12.12 -31.21
N VAL A 158 31.78 -11.75 -29.93
CA VAL A 158 32.08 -10.35 -29.56
C VAL A 158 33.51 -9.98 -29.94
N TYR A 159 34.47 -10.89 -29.77
CA TYR A 159 35.87 -10.67 -30.14
C TYR A 159 36.08 -10.58 -31.67
N THR A 160 35.39 -11.41 -32.46
CA THR A 160 35.42 -11.37 -33.93
C THR A 160 34.66 -10.17 -34.51
N GLY A 161 33.87 -9.46 -33.69
CA GLY A 161 33.10 -8.30 -34.10
C GLY A 161 31.71 -8.62 -34.68
N GLU A 162 31.28 -9.88 -34.64
CA GLU A 162 29.93 -10.31 -35.06
C GLU A 162 28.84 -9.77 -34.13
N LEU A 163 29.13 -9.67 -32.83
CA LEU A 163 28.23 -9.12 -31.83
C LEU A 163 28.74 -7.79 -31.28
N PRO A 164 27.89 -6.73 -31.20
CA PRO A 164 28.28 -5.47 -30.59
C PRO A 164 28.67 -5.65 -29.11
N PHE A 165 29.88 -5.23 -28.75
CA PHE A 165 30.40 -5.33 -27.38
C PHE A 165 29.47 -4.69 -26.34
N ASP A 166 29.06 -3.45 -26.57
CA ASP A 166 28.29 -2.65 -25.59
C ASP A 166 26.89 -3.19 -25.33
N ARG A 167 26.32 -3.94 -26.29
CA ARG A 167 25.03 -4.62 -26.15
C ARG A 167 25.15 -5.96 -25.43
N THR A 168 26.30 -6.63 -25.55
CA THR A 168 26.47 -8.03 -25.14
C THR A 168 27.14 -8.14 -23.78
N ILE A 169 28.11 -7.27 -23.49
CA ILE A 169 28.91 -7.32 -22.27
C ILE A 169 28.56 -6.11 -21.41
N LYS A 170 28.01 -6.39 -20.23
CA LYS A 170 27.80 -5.35 -19.22
C LYS A 170 29.14 -4.92 -18.64
N VAL A 171 29.51 -3.67 -18.88
CA VAL A 171 30.65 -3.03 -18.23
C VAL A 171 30.16 -2.18 -17.07
N SER A 172 30.69 -2.45 -15.88
CA SER A 172 30.41 -1.64 -14.69
C SER A 172 31.40 -0.47 -14.64
N VAL A 173 30.91 0.77 -14.66
CA VAL A 173 31.76 1.97 -14.49
C VAL A 173 32.49 1.96 -13.14
N THR A 174 31.91 1.32 -12.13
CA THR A 174 32.47 1.17 -10.78
C THR A 174 33.70 0.28 -10.70
N GLU A 175 33.94 -0.61 -11.68
CA GLU A 175 35.06 -1.57 -11.64
C GLU A 175 36.27 -1.10 -12.46
N SER A 176 36.25 0.14 -12.98
CA SER A 176 37.33 0.70 -13.84
C SER A 176 37.72 -0.19 -15.02
N LEU A 177 36.84 -1.11 -15.43
CA LEU A 177 37.04 -2.01 -16.54
C LEU A 177 36.64 -1.26 -17.81
N GLU A 178 37.61 -0.71 -18.52
CA GLU A 178 37.35 -0.10 -19.82
C GLU A 178 37.15 -1.18 -20.88
N LYS A 179 36.32 -0.88 -21.89
CA LYS A 179 36.10 -1.73 -23.07
C LYS A 179 37.42 -2.23 -23.68
N ASN A 180 38.41 -1.34 -23.77
CA ASN A 180 39.73 -1.66 -24.31
C ASN A 180 40.50 -2.68 -23.47
N GLN A 181 40.38 -2.61 -22.13
CA GLN A 181 41.03 -3.59 -21.25
C GLN A 181 40.38 -4.97 -21.38
N VAL A 182 39.05 -5.01 -21.47
CA VAL A 182 38.32 -6.26 -21.66
C VAL A 182 38.69 -6.89 -22.99
N LEU A 183 38.63 -6.12 -24.08
CA LEU A 183 39.03 -6.57 -25.42
C LEU A 183 40.50 -7.00 -25.48
N GLY A 184 41.40 -6.30 -24.80
CA GLY A 184 42.82 -6.67 -24.72
C GLY A 184 43.08 -7.99 -23.99
N ARG A 185 42.19 -8.40 -23.07
CA ARG A 185 42.30 -9.67 -22.33
C ARG A 185 41.65 -10.85 -23.06
N MET A 186 40.71 -10.60 -23.97
CA MET A 186 39.98 -11.65 -24.71
C MET A 186 40.89 -12.67 -25.42
N PRO A 187 41.94 -12.28 -26.17
CA PRO A 187 42.73 -13.25 -26.95
C PRO A 187 43.46 -14.29 -26.09
N LEU A 188 43.89 -13.91 -24.89
CA LEU A 188 44.59 -14.80 -23.96
C LEU A 188 43.58 -15.67 -23.19
N ASN A 189 42.50 -15.05 -22.71
CA ASN A 189 41.51 -15.73 -21.89
C ASN A 189 40.66 -16.72 -22.70
N LEU A 190 40.26 -16.38 -23.93
CA LEU A 190 39.49 -17.28 -24.79
C LEU A 190 40.25 -18.58 -25.08
N LYS A 191 41.55 -18.49 -25.43
CA LYS A 191 42.41 -19.66 -25.63
C LYS A 191 42.47 -20.54 -24.39
N THR A 192 42.57 -19.91 -23.21
CA THR A 192 42.61 -20.63 -21.93
C THR A 192 41.27 -21.32 -21.65
N LEU A 193 40.15 -20.63 -21.89
CA LEU A 193 38.81 -21.17 -21.69
C LEU A 193 38.50 -22.34 -22.63
N GLU A 194 38.89 -22.25 -23.90
CA GLU A 194 38.76 -23.34 -24.86
C GLU A 194 39.55 -24.57 -24.40
N HIS A 195 40.80 -24.38 -23.97
CA HIS A 195 41.62 -25.48 -23.45
C HIS A 195 40.98 -26.14 -22.21
N LEU A 196 40.52 -25.35 -21.24
CA LEU A 196 39.86 -25.89 -20.05
C LEU A 196 38.54 -26.61 -20.39
N HIS A 197 37.76 -26.10 -21.34
CA HIS A 197 36.54 -26.75 -21.79
C HIS A 197 36.84 -28.09 -22.48
N THR A 198 37.91 -28.17 -23.30
CA THR A 198 38.33 -29.45 -23.90
C THR A 198 38.77 -30.47 -22.84
N LEU A 199 39.42 -30.03 -21.76
CA LEU A 199 39.83 -30.92 -20.67
C LEU A 199 38.64 -31.42 -19.82
N ASN A 200 37.60 -30.62 -19.66
CA ASN A 200 36.39 -31.02 -18.92
C ASN A 200 35.46 -31.95 -19.72
N THR A 201 35.61 -31.99 -21.04
CA THR A 201 34.79 -32.81 -21.95
C THR A 201 35.48 -34.09 -22.41
N ALA A 202 36.80 -34.19 -22.24
CA ALA A 202 37.62 -35.38 -22.49
C ALA A 202 37.60 -36.36 -21.30
#